data_AF-M0MHQ9-F1
#
_entry.id   AF-M0MHQ9-F1
#
_cell.length_a   1.000
_cell.length_b   1.000
_cell.length_c   1.000
_cell.angle_alpha   90.00
_cell.angle_beta   90.00
_cell.angle_gamma   90.00
#
_symmetry.space_group_name_H-M   'P 1'
#
loop_
_entity.id
_entity.type
_entity.pdbx_description
1 polymer ?
#
loop_
_entity_poly.entity_id
_entity_poly.type
_entity_poly.pdbx_seq_one_letter_code
_entity_poly.pdbx_strand_id
1 'polypeptide(L)'
;MLEALLGNVPLLLLSVGLVLMLLEALSPGAHLIVIGVALVGAGLIGLVVPGPVNLFVLAALTLGIGAVAAYIYNEFDFYGGKGTAQTSDSDSLAGTTGYATDRITNRGGEVKLDQGGFAPYYSARTTSGTIEEGEEIIVLDPGGGNVLTVESLGAIGEDEIDRALAEAAEENADSTAESDSQVQNQDQNREPNRSDDTSEATGRDALENGGEVERETEKSG
;
A
#
# COMPACT_ATOMS: atom_id res chain seq x y z
N MET A 1 9.32 -49.16 35.26
CA MET A 1 9.48 -48.43 33.97
C MET A 1 10.14 -47.08 34.17
N LEU A 2 9.66 -46.24 35.10
CA LEU A 2 10.29 -44.95 35.42
C LEU A 2 11.75 -45.08 35.89
N GLU A 3 12.08 -46.09 36.69
CA GLU A 3 13.45 -46.38 37.12
C GLU A 3 14.45 -46.52 35.95
N ALA A 4 14.04 -47.19 34.87
CA ALA A 4 14.87 -47.40 33.69
C ALA A 4 15.05 -46.11 32.87
N LEU A 5 14.06 -45.21 32.94
CA LEU A 5 14.11 -43.89 32.34
C LEU A 5 15.08 -42.98 33.11
N LEU A 6 14.96 -42.93 34.45
CA LEU A 6 15.79 -42.08 35.32
C LEU A 6 17.24 -42.57 35.41
N GLY A 7 17.48 -43.88 35.27
CA GLY A 7 18.82 -44.46 35.27
C GLY A 7 19.61 -44.27 33.96
N ASN A 8 18.96 -43.82 32.88
CA ASN A 8 19.58 -43.62 31.57
C ASN A 8 19.44 -42.16 31.13
N VAL A 9 20.47 -41.35 31.40
CA VAL A 9 20.46 -39.91 31.13
C VAL A 9 20.15 -39.58 29.65
N PRO A 10 20.81 -40.19 28.64
CA PRO A 10 20.42 -40.00 27.24
C PRO A 10 18.94 -40.25 26.95
N LEU A 11 18.39 -41.35 27.47
CA LEU A 11 16.99 -41.71 27.26
C LEU A 11 16.05 -40.73 27.97
N LEU A 12 16.44 -40.26 29.17
CA LEU A 12 15.73 -39.21 29.90
C LEU A 12 15.70 -37.90 29.10
N LEU A 13 16.83 -37.41 28.59
CA LEU A 13 16.89 -36.19 27.77
C LEU A 13 16.01 -36.33 26.52
N LEU A 14 16.08 -37.47 25.82
CA LEU A 14 15.26 -37.75 24.66
C LEU A 14 13.76 -37.68 24.99
N SER A 15 13.35 -38.34 26.08
CA SER A 15 11.94 -38.38 26.50
C SER A 15 11.40 -37.02 26.92
N VAL A 16 12.17 -36.27 27.73
CA VAL A 16 11.80 -34.92 28.18
C VAL A 16 11.73 -33.96 26.99
N GLY A 17 12.71 -34.03 26.08
CA GLY A 17 12.72 -33.21 24.88
C GLY A 17 11.49 -33.45 24.00
N LEU A 18 11.09 -34.71 23.82
CA LEU A 18 9.86 -35.06 23.08
C LEU A 18 8.61 -34.51 23.77
N VAL A 19 8.52 -34.60 25.10
CA VAL A 19 7.40 -34.03 25.87
C VAL A 19 7.35 -32.50 25.69
N LEU A 20 8.49 -31.80 25.74
CA LEU A 20 8.53 -30.35 25.49
C LEU A 20 8.06 -29.99 24.08
N MET A 21 8.42 -30.78 23.07
CA MET A 21 7.93 -30.59 21.71
C MET A 21 6.40 -30.77 21.61
N LEU A 22 5.84 -31.76 22.32
CA LEU A 22 4.39 -31.93 22.39
C LEU A 22 3.72 -30.74 23.09
N LEU A 23 4.30 -30.24 24.17
CA LEU A 23 3.76 -29.08 24.90
C LEU A 23 3.75 -27.82 24.02
N GLU A 24 4.79 -27.58 23.24
CA GLU A 24 4.80 -26.48 22.26
C GLU A 24 3.68 -26.65 21.23
N ALA A 25 3.45 -27.88 20.75
CA ALA A 25 2.39 -28.13 19.77
C ALA A 25 0.98 -27.86 20.34
N LEU A 26 0.78 -27.97 21.65
CA LEU A 26 -0.48 -27.65 22.32
C LEU A 26 -0.65 -26.15 22.59
N SER A 27 0.46 -25.45 22.85
CA SER A 27 0.47 -24.01 23.17
C SER A 27 1.61 -23.33 22.41
N PRO A 28 1.39 -22.94 21.15
CA PRO A 28 2.43 -22.30 20.34
C PRO A 28 2.90 -20.97 20.96
N GLY A 29 4.21 -20.71 20.93
CA GLY A 29 4.81 -19.44 21.36
C GLY A 29 5.60 -19.50 22.68
N ALA A 30 5.81 -20.68 23.27
CA ALA A 30 6.55 -20.83 24.52
C ALA A 30 8.07 -21.05 24.30
N HIS A 31 8.53 -21.02 23.04
CA HIS A 31 9.92 -21.31 22.64
C HIS A 31 10.45 -22.66 23.13
N LEU A 32 9.55 -23.58 23.54
CA LEU A 32 9.92 -24.90 24.06
C LEU A 32 10.51 -25.78 22.97
N ILE A 33 10.23 -25.48 21.70
CA ILE A 33 10.81 -26.19 20.56
C ILE A 33 12.34 -26.13 20.57
N VAL A 34 12.95 -25.00 20.94
CA VAL A 34 14.41 -24.84 20.95
C VAL A 34 15.04 -25.77 21.99
N ILE A 35 14.49 -25.75 23.20
CA ILE A 35 14.94 -26.60 24.31
C ILE A 35 14.63 -28.08 23.99
N GLY A 36 13.47 -28.37 23.41
CA GLY A 36 13.06 -29.70 22.98
C GLY A 36 14.02 -30.30 21.96
N VAL A 37 14.36 -29.57 20.90
CA VAL A 37 15.32 -30.00 19.86
C VAL A 37 16.70 -30.25 20.46
N ALA A 38 17.16 -29.36 21.36
CA ALA A 38 18.45 -29.53 22.04
C ALA A 38 18.53 -30.85 22.82
N LEU A 39 17.50 -31.14 23.62
CA LEU A 39 17.43 -32.35 24.44
C LEU A 39 17.25 -33.62 23.61
N VAL A 40 16.41 -33.59 22.56
CA VAL A 40 16.22 -34.72 21.64
C VAL A 40 17.51 -35.03 20.89
N GLY A 41 18.16 -34.02 20.31
CA GLY A 41 19.42 -34.19 19.59
C GLY A 41 20.52 -34.76 20.50
N ALA A 42 20.62 -34.24 21.73
CA ALA A 42 21.59 -34.74 22.69
C ALA A 42 21.29 -36.14 23.20
N GLY A 43 20.02 -36.45 23.46
CA GLY A 43 19.58 -37.79 23.84
C GLY A 43 19.86 -38.81 22.74
N LEU A 44 19.54 -38.49 21.47
CA LEU A 44 19.82 -39.37 20.33
C LEU A 44 21.31 -39.64 20.16
N ILE A 45 22.14 -38.60 20.19
CA ILE A 45 23.60 -38.75 20.06
C ILE A 45 24.15 -39.56 21.25
N GLY A 46 23.67 -39.31 22.46
CA GLY A 46 24.04 -40.07 23.65
C GLY A 46 23.64 -41.55 23.62
N LEU A 47 22.60 -41.92 22.84
CA LEU A 47 22.19 -43.32 22.63
C LEU A 47 22.98 -44.01 21.51
N VAL A 48 23.33 -43.28 20.45
CA VAL A 48 23.96 -43.85 19.25
C VAL A 48 25.49 -43.92 19.37
N VAL A 49 26.12 -43.02 20.14
CA VAL A 49 27.58 -43.00 20.31
C VAL A 49 28.00 -43.94 21.45
N PRO A 50 28.63 -45.10 21.15
CA PRO A 50 29.12 -45.99 22.18
C PRO A 50 30.36 -45.38 22.86
N GLY A 51 30.28 -45.14 24.16
CA GLY A 51 31.40 -44.64 24.97
C GLY A 51 30.92 -44.03 26.29
N PRO A 52 31.84 -43.60 27.16
CA PRO A 52 31.49 -42.86 28.37
C PRO A 52 31.08 -41.43 27.98
N VAL A 53 29.86 -41.29 27.46
CA VAL A 53 29.22 -39.98 27.31
C VAL A 53 28.88 -39.50 28.72
N ASN A 54 29.87 -38.85 29.35
CA ASN A 54 29.69 -38.34 30.69
C ASN A 54 28.72 -37.14 30.66
N LEU A 55 28.20 -36.76 31.83
CA LEU A 55 27.22 -35.69 31.96
C LEU A 55 27.71 -34.36 31.35
N PHE A 56 29.02 -34.07 31.41
CA PHE A 56 29.59 -32.87 30.83
C PHE A 56 29.54 -32.86 29.30
N VAL A 57 29.78 -34.01 28.65
CA VAL A 57 29.68 -34.13 27.20
C VAL A 57 28.22 -33.94 26.76
N LEU A 58 27.26 -34.59 27.44
CA LEU A 58 25.83 -34.41 27.17
C LEU A 58 25.38 -32.96 27.38
N ALA A 59 25.87 -32.30 28.43
CA ALA A 59 25.58 -30.90 28.70
C ALA A 59 26.14 -29.98 27.60
N ALA A 60 27.40 -30.16 27.22
CA ALA A 60 28.03 -29.40 26.15
C ALA A 60 27.33 -29.59 24.81
N LEU A 61 26.91 -30.83 24.52
CA LEU A 61 26.22 -31.17 23.29
C LEU A 61 24.78 -30.61 23.27
N THR A 62 24.08 -30.66 24.40
CA THR A 62 22.77 -29.99 24.56
C THR A 62 22.91 -28.50 24.34
N LEU A 63 23.91 -27.86 24.92
CA LEU A 63 24.14 -26.42 24.76
C LEU A 63 24.52 -26.07 23.31
N GLY A 64 25.38 -26.87 22.67
CA GLY A 64 25.77 -26.67 21.28
C GLY A 64 24.59 -26.81 20.31
N ILE A 65 23.81 -27.89 20.44
CA ILE A 65 22.61 -28.10 19.61
C ILE A 65 21.57 -27.03 19.92
N GLY A 66 21.37 -26.67 21.19
CA GLY A 66 20.47 -25.60 21.60
C GLY A 66 20.86 -24.24 21.05
N ALA A 67 22.15 -23.90 21.03
CA ALA A 67 22.64 -22.67 20.43
C ALA A 67 22.42 -22.65 18.91
N VAL A 68 22.68 -23.76 18.22
CA VAL A 68 22.40 -23.88 16.78
C VAL A 68 20.90 -23.81 16.51
N ALA A 69 20.07 -24.50 17.30
CA ALA A 69 18.62 -24.46 17.19
C ALA A 69 18.07 -23.06 17.48
N ALA A 70 18.60 -22.36 18.48
CA ALA A 70 18.22 -20.98 18.80
C ALA A 70 18.64 -20.03 17.68
N TYR A 71 19.85 -20.21 17.13
CA TYR A 71 20.32 -19.43 15.99
C TYR A 71 19.42 -19.62 14.78
N ILE A 72 19.13 -20.87 14.41
CA ILE A 72 18.19 -21.20 13.31
C ILE A 72 16.80 -20.65 13.61
N TYR A 73 16.30 -20.82 14.84
CA TYR A 73 14.98 -20.34 15.24
C TYR A 73 14.86 -18.82 15.09
N ASN A 74 15.92 -18.08 15.45
CA ASN A 74 15.98 -16.62 15.33
C ASN A 74 16.21 -16.15 13.88
N GLU A 75 17.07 -16.83 13.12
CA GLU A 75 17.41 -16.46 11.74
C GLU A 75 16.28 -16.77 10.76
N PHE A 76 15.61 -17.92 10.92
CA PHE A 76 14.56 -18.38 10.01
C PHE A 76 13.16 -17.93 10.41
N ASP A 77 13.05 -17.17 11.50
CA ASP A 77 11.81 -16.57 11.97
C ASP A 77 10.62 -17.56 11.95
N PHE A 78 10.85 -18.75 12.50
CA PHE A 78 9.93 -19.90 12.38
C PHE A 78 8.57 -19.62 13.06
N TYR A 79 8.48 -18.54 13.85
CA TYR A 79 7.29 -18.14 14.60
C TYR A 79 7.00 -16.62 14.64
N GLY A 80 7.87 -15.74 14.13
CA GLY A 80 7.79 -14.29 14.39
C GLY A 80 7.57 -13.36 13.19
N GLY A 81 7.33 -13.83 11.96
CA GLY A 81 7.22 -12.89 10.83
C GLY A 81 6.58 -13.36 9.55
N LYS A 82 5.67 -14.34 9.62
CA LYS A 82 4.65 -14.56 8.59
C LYS A 82 3.27 -14.63 9.24
N GLY A 83 2.93 -13.62 10.05
CA GLY A 83 1.67 -13.65 10.79
C GLY A 83 1.59 -12.75 12.02
N THR A 84 2.68 -12.11 12.45
CA THR A 84 2.47 -10.76 12.99
C THR A 84 2.12 -9.92 11.77
N ALA A 85 1.04 -9.16 11.84
CA ALA A 85 0.97 -7.98 11.01
C ALA A 85 2.16 -7.12 11.45
N GLN A 86 3.34 -7.38 10.87
CA GLN A 86 4.19 -6.31 10.43
C GLN A 86 3.21 -5.42 9.68
N THR A 87 2.76 -4.36 10.35
CA THR A 87 2.17 -3.22 9.65
C THR A 87 3.10 -3.04 8.47
N SER A 88 2.62 -3.28 7.24
CA SER A 88 3.37 -2.93 6.04
C SER A 88 3.96 -1.58 6.37
N ASP A 89 5.29 -1.55 6.53
CA ASP A 89 5.98 -0.47 7.24
C ASP A 89 5.36 0.82 6.75
N SER A 90 4.85 1.67 7.65
CA SER A 90 4.07 2.84 7.26
C SER A 90 4.83 3.63 6.17
N ASP A 91 6.16 3.63 6.21
CA ASP A 91 7.07 4.16 5.18
C ASP A 91 6.81 3.68 3.73
N SER A 92 6.20 2.52 3.52
CA SER A 92 5.83 1.95 2.21
C SER A 92 4.55 2.52 1.61
N LEU A 93 3.74 3.25 2.39
CA LEU A 93 2.49 3.83 1.91
C LEU A 93 2.70 5.20 1.23
N ALA A 94 3.86 5.82 1.38
CA ALA A 94 4.19 7.07 0.69
C ALA A 94 4.09 6.89 -0.85
N GLY A 95 3.37 7.79 -1.51
CA GLY A 95 3.13 7.73 -2.96
C GLY A 95 2.04 6.73 -3.39
N THR A 96 1.41 6.01 -2.45
CA THR A 96 0.25 5.17 -2.74
C THR A 96 -0.98 6.04 -3.02
N THR A 97 -1.80 5.62 -3.98
CA THR A 97 -3.06 6.25 -4.34
C THR A 97 -4.25 5.64 -3.62
N GLY A 98 -5.35 6.39 -3.59
CA GLY A 98 -6.62 5.92 -3.08
C GLY A 98 -7.69 6.97 -3.28
N TYR A 99 -8.77 6.88 -2.51
CA TYR A 99 -9.86 7.84 -2.55
C TYR A 99 -10.37 8.19 -1.16
N ALA A 100 -10.91 9.40 -1.02
CA ALA A 100 -11.54 9.86 0.21
C ALA A 100 -12.86 9.11 0.45
N THR A 101 -13.00 8.47 1.61
CA THR A 101 -14.26 7.86 2.05
C THR A 101 -15.08 8.79 2.92
N ASP A 102 -14.44 9.77 3.56
CA ASP A 102 -15.06 10.88 4.26
C ASP A 102 -14.33 12.18 3.89
N ARG A 103 -15.03 13.31 3.95
CA ARG A 103 -14.43 14.64 3.70
C ARG A 103 -13.18 14.84 4.57
N ILE A 104 -12.07 15.20 3.92
CA ILE A 104 -10.77 15.38 4.56
C ILE A 104 -10.49 16.85 4.78
N THR A 105 -10.03 17.17 5.98
CA THR A 105 -9.65 18.52 6.41
C THR A 105 -8.31 18.46 7.13
N ASN A 106 -7.76 19.61 7.49
CA ASN A 106 -6.57 19.70 8.35
C ASN A 106 -6.75 19.06 9.74
N ARG A 107 -8.00 18.76 10.15
CA ARG A 107 -8.31 18.17 11.46
C ARG A 107 -8.52 16.65 11.40
N GLY A 108 -8.96 16.12 10.27
CA GLY A 108 -9.28 14.71 10.09
C GLY A 108 -10.12 14.44 8.85
N GLY A 109 -10.37 13.16 8.62
CA GLY A 109 -11.05 12.57 7.46
C GLY A 109 -10.69 11.09 7.39
N GLU A 110 -11.19 10.40 6.37
CA GLU A 110 -10.90 8.98 6.12
C GLU A 110 -10.62 8.74 4.63
N VAL A 111 -9.65 7.87 4.36
CA VAL A 111 -9.31 7.41 3.02
C VAL A 111 -9.32 5.90 2.96
N LYS A 112 -9.57 5.39 1.76
CA LYS A 112 -9.27 4.02 1.41
C LYS A 112 -8.16 3.98 0.36
N LEU A 113 -7.07 3.30 0.68
CA LEU A 113 -5.95 3.12 -0.24
C LEU A 113 -6.16 1.93 -1.16
N ASP A 114 -5.62 2.02 -2.38
CA ASP A 114 -5.62 0.92 -3.35
C ASP A 114 -4.69 -0.22 -2.91
N GLN A 115 -3.64 0.13 -2.15
CA GLN A 115 -2.69 -0.78 -1.55
C GLN A 115 -2.58 -0.53 -0.04
N GLY A 116 -2.72 -1.59 0.77
CA GLY A 116 -2.69 -1.47 2.24
C GLY A 116 -3.09 -2.74 3.01
N GLY A 117 -3.36 -3.86 2.33
CA GLY A 117 -3.69 -5.14 2.97
C GLY A 117 -5.20 -5.36 3.15
N PHE A 118 -5.59 -6.10 4.20
CA PHE A 118 -6.99 -6.41 4.48
C PHE A 118 -7.68 -5.20 5.11
N ALA A 119 -8.59 -4.56 4.36
CA ALA A 119 -9.36 -3.36 4.74
C ALA A 119 -8.50 -2.10 4.95
N PRO A 120 -7.97 -1.50 3.87
CA PRO A 120 -7.01 -0.39 3.91
C PRO A 120 -7.67 0.97 4.18
N TYR A 121 -8.41 1.08 5.28
CA TYR A 121 -9.03 2.33 5.74
C TYR A 121 -8.11 3.04 6.74
N TYR A 122 -7.78 4.29 6.44
CA TYR A 122 -6.87 5.09 7.26
C TYR A 122 -7.50 6.44 7.57
N SER A 123 -7.21 6.97 8.77
CA SER A 123 -7.51 8.37 9.03
C SER A 123 -6.58 9.24 8.21
N ALA A 124 -7.09 10.36 7.70
CA ALA A 124 -6.32 11.23 6.82
C ALA A 124 -6.45 12.70 7.22
N ARG A 125 -5.42 13.48 6.88
CA ARG A 125 -5.42 14.95 6.96
C ARG A 125 -4.79 15.51 5.71
N THR A 126 -5.31 16.64 5.25
CA THR A 126 -4.65 17.45 4.22
C THR A 126 -3.92 18.61 4.87
N THR A 127 -2.87 19.11 4.22
CA THR A 127 -2.25 20.41 4.55
C THR A 127 -2.89 21.56 3.78
N SER A 128 -3.58 21.24 2.68
CA SER A 128 -4.09 22.17 1.69
C SER A 128 -5.61 22.02 1.60
N GLY A 129 -6.33 23.08 1.98
CA GLY A 129 -7.79 23.17 1.78
C GLY A 129 -8.61 22.04 2.40
N THR A 130 -9.53 21.50 1.60
CA THR A 130 -10.42 20.39 1.94
C THR A 130 -10.58 19.49 0.72
N ILE A 131 -10.60 18.18 0.94
CA ILE A 131 -10.77 17.15 -0.10
C ILE A 131 -12.16 16.56 0.10
N GLU A 132 -12.98 16.54 -0.95
CA GLU A 132 -14.35 16.05 -0.87
C GLU A 132 -14.42 14.53 -0.91
N GLU A 133 -15.53 13.97 -0.43
CA GLU A 133 -15.76 12.52 -0.49
C GLU A 133 -15.73 12.01 -1.94
N GLY A 134 -15.06 10.89 -2.16
CA GLY A 134 -14.91 10.26 -3.47
C GLY A 134 -13.78 10.82 -4.34
N GLU A 135 -13.07 11.85 -3.88
CA GLU A 135 -11.95 12.44 -4.61
C GLU A 135 -10.69 11.56 -4.51
N GLU A 136 -9.92 11.49 -5.60
CA GLU A 136 -8.67 10.73 -5.65
C GLU A 136 -7.54 11.45 -4.92
N ILE A 137 -6.77 10.68 -4.14
CA ILE A 137 -5.71 11.20 -3.28
C ILE A 137 -4.40 10.45 -3.50
N ILE A 138 -3.32 11.09 -3.08
CA ILE A 138 -2.00 10.49 -2.94
C ILE A 138 -1.47 10.72 -1.52
N VAL A 139 -0.81 9.70 -0.96
CA VAL A 139 -0.19 9.79 0.36
C VAL A 139 1.14 10.54 0.26
N LEU A 140 1.24 11.69 0.91
CA LEU A 140 2.47 12.49 0.98
C LEU A 140 3.40 12.03 2.12
N ASP A 141 2.80 11.77 3.28
CA ASP A 141 3.52 11.31 4.47
C ASP A 141 2.67 10.24 5.17
N PRO A 142 3.17 9.00 5.27
CA PRO A 142 2.44 7.94 5.93
C PRO A 142 2.39 8.07 7.47
N GLY A 143 3.17 8.98 8.05
CA GLY A 143 3.13 9.29 9.48
C GLY A 143 3.50 8.13 10.41
N GLY A 144 3.54 8.43 11.71
CA GLY A 144 3.77 7.44 12.78
C GLY A 144 2.45 6.98 13.41
N GLY A 145 1.65 6.18 12.72
CA GLY A 145 0.37 5.66 13.23
C GLY A 145 -0.65 5.32 12.13
N ASN A 146 -1.95 5.50 12.42
CA ASN A 146 -3.05 5.29 11.46
C ASN A 146 -3.54 6.60 10.82
N VAL A 147 -2.74 7.66 10.86
CA VAL A 147 -3.09 8.99 10.34
C VAL A 147 -2.12 9.36 9.23
N LEU A 148 -2.62 9.39 8.00
CA LEU A 148 -1.87 9.73 6.80
C LEU A 148 -2.01 11.22 6.49
N THR A 149 -0.95 11.82 5.97
CA THR A 149 -1.04 13.13 5.31
C THR A 149 -1.21 12.89 3.82
N VAL A 150 -2.29 13.41 3.25
CA VAL A 150 -2.68 13.17 1.84
C VAL A 150 -2.97 14.49 1.13
N GLU A 151 -2.87 14.46 -0.19
CA GLU A 151 -3.25 15.59 -1.05
C GLU A 151 -4.12 15.09 -2.21
N SER A 152 -4.99 15.98 -2.71
CA SER A 152 -5.85 15.68 -3.86
C SER A 152 -5.01 15.63 -5.14
N LEU A 153 -5.25 14.60 -5.95
CA LEU A 153 -4.66 14.49 -7.30
C LEU A 153 -5.26 15.51 -8.27
N GLY A 154 -6.50 15.96 -8.05
CA GLY A 154 -7.15 16.99 -8.87
C GLY A 154 -6.58 18.39 -8.61
N ALA A 155 -6.28 18.71 -7.35
CA ALA A 155 -5.77 20.03 -6.94
C ALA A 155 -4.36 20.33 -7.47
N ILE A 156 -3.56 19.31 -7.80
CA ILE A 156 -2.22 19.49 -8.39
C ILE A 156 -2.31 20.01 -9.84
N GLY A 157 -3.45 19.81 -10.53
CA GLY A 157 -3.65 20.24 -11.92
C GLY A 157 -4.38 21.59 -12.08
N GLU A 158 -5.24 21.98 -11.14
CA GLU A 158 -6.13 23.15 -11.32
C GLU A 158 -5.47 24.49 -10.98
N ASP A 159 -4.57 24.57 -9.98
CA ASP A 159 -4.11 25.88 -9.47
C ASP A 159 -3.02 26.59 -10.32
N GLU A 160 -2.15 25.86 -11.02
CA GLU A 160 -1.08 26.46 -11.83
C GLU A 160 -1.52 26.71 -13.28
N ILE A 161 -2.33 25.81 -13.85
CA ILE A 161 -2.79 25.90 -15.23
C ILE A 161 -3.86 26.97 -15.40
N ASP A 162 -4.85 27.06 -14.50
CA ASP A 162 -5.91 28.07 -14.62
C ASP A 162 -5.39 29.49 -14.36
N ARG A 163 -4.40 29.64 -13.47
CA ARG A 163 -3.70 30.91 -13.26
C ARG A 163 -2.91 31.35 -14.49
N ALA A 164 -2.16 30.42 -15.10
CA ALA A 164 -1.42 30.69 -16.34
C ALA A 164 -2.38 30.97 -17.53
N LEU A 165 -3.54 30.32 -17.56
CA LEU A 165 -4.55 30.53 -18.61
C LEU A 165 -5.26 31.89 -18.45
N ALA A 166 -5.52 32.34 -17.23
CA ALA A 166 -6.05 33.68 -16.96
C ALA A 166 -5.03 34.78 -17.30
N GLU A 167 -3.76 34.61 -16.93
CA GLU A 167 -2.69 35.56 -17.23
C GLU A 167 -2.44 35.65 -18.76
N ALA A 168 -2.50 34.52 -19.48
CA ALA A 168 -2.44 34.49 -20.94
C ALA A 168 -3.70 35.09 -21.61
N ALA A 169 -4.87 34.97 -20.99
CA ALA A 169 -6.10 35.58 -21.51
C ALA A 169 -6.09 37.11 -21.37
N GLU A 170 -5.52 37.65 -20.28
CA GLU A 170 -5.32 39.08 -20.08
C GLU A 170 -4.27 39.65 -21.06
N GLU A 171 -3.17 38.94 -21.29
CA GLU A 171 -2.10 39.36 -22.23
C GLU A 171 -2.58 39.38 -23.71
N ASN A 172 -3.50 38.47 -24.08
CA ASN A 172 -4.13 38.46 -25.41
C ASN A 172 -5.25 39.52 -25.59
N ALA A 173 -5.88 39.96 -24.49
CA ALA A 173 -6.89 41.01 -24.54
C ALA A 173 -6.26 42.41 -24.77
N ASP A 174 -5.07 42.65 -24.21
CA ASP A 174 -4.36 43.94 -24.36
C ASP A 174 -3.70 44.10 -25.74
N SER A 175 -3.36 43.00 -26.41
CA SER A 175 -2.76 42.99 -27.76
C SER A 175 -3.77 43.15 -28.91
N THR A 176 -5.08 43.08 -28.64
CA THR A 176 -6.14 43.29 -29.64
C THR A 176 -6.59 44.77 -29.74
N ALA A 177 -6.23 45.62 -28.77
CA ALA A 177 -6.63 47.04 -28.76
C ALA A 177 -5.75 47.96 -29.65
N GLU A 178 -4.57 47.51 -30.10
CA GLU A 178 -3.65 48.35 -30.90
C GLU A 178 -3.66 48.08 -32.42
N SER A 179 -4.39 47.07 -32.90
CA SER A 179 -4.35 46.69 -34.33
C SER A 179 -5.46 47.28 -35.23
N ASP A 180 -6.40 48.06 -34.69
CA ASP A 180 -7.52 48.63 -35.50
C ASP A 180 -7.35 50.10 -35.90
N SER A 181 -6.12 50.65 -35.87
CA SER A 181 -5.86 52.07 -36.18
C SER A 181 -4.87 52.35 -37.31
N GLN A 182 -4.53 51.36 -38.15
CA GLN A 182 -3.64 51.58 -39.29
C GLN A 182 -4.01 50.81 -40.57
N VAL A 183 -5.24 50.90 -41.07
CA VAL A 183 -5.49 50.59 -42.49
C VAL A 183 -6.51 51.58 -43.07
N GLN A 184 -6.03 52.35 -44.07
CA GLN A 184 -6.76 53.22 -45.00
C GLN A 184 -6.96 54.70 -44.64
N ASN A 185 -5.85 55.44 -44.77
CA ASN A 185 -5.90 56.84 -45.21
C ASN A 185 -5.06 56.97 -46.49
N GLN A 186 -5.62 56.52 -47.62
CA GLN A 186 -5.15 56.78 -48.99
C GLN A 186 -6.20 56.23 -49.96
N ASP A 187 -7.18 57.02 -50.36
CA ASP A 187 -7.13 57.69 -51.67
C ASP A 187 -8.37 58.56 -51.87
N GLN A 188 -8.13 59.77 -52.36
CA GLN A 188 -9.17 60.69 -52.75
C GLN A 188 -9.71 60.29 -54.14
N ASN A 189 -11.00 60.55 -54.35
CA ASN A 189 -11.61 60.92 -55.63
C ASN A 189 -12.29 59.82 -56.50
N ARG A 190 -13.58 59.51 -56.24
CA ARG A 190 -14.65 59.45 -57.27
C ARG A 190 -16.07 59.30 -56.69
N GLU A 191 -17.02 59.92 -57.38
CA GLU A 191 -18.46 60.13 -57.14
C GLU A 191 -19.35 58.88 -56.88
N PRO A 192 -20.62 59.08 -56.40
CA PRO A 192 -21.45 58.02 -55.85
C PRO A 192 -22.36 57.35 -56.89
N ASN A 193 -22.59 56.05 -56.77
CA ASN A 193 -23.75 55.41 -57.41
C ASN A 193 -24.33 54.23 -56.61
N ARG A 194 -25.50 54.50 -56.03
CA ARG A 194 -26.75 53.72 -55.90
C ARG A 194 -26.77 52.18 -56.02
N SER A 195 -27.73 51.67 -55.22
CA SER A 195 -28.62 50.49 -55.32
C SER A 195 -28.18 49.13 -54.75
N ASP A 196 -29.00 48.68 -53.79
CA ASP A 196 -29.66 47.37 -53.65
C ASP A 196 -28.89 46.11 -54.10
N ASP A 197 -28.78 45.09 -53.24
CA ASP A 197 -29.83 44.08 -53.11
C ASP A 197 -29.50 43.03 -52.03
N THR A 198 -30.62 42.53 -51.52
CA THR A 198 -30.97 41.41 -50.66
C THR A 198 -30.34 40.06 -51.06
N SER A 199 -30.26 39.15 -50.08
CA SER A 199 -30.64 37.71 -50.13
C SER A 199 -29.70 36.89 -49.25
N GLU A 200 -30.14 36.39 -48.09
CA GLU A 200 -31.02 35.22 -47.88
C GLU A 200 -30.36 33.85 -48.10
N ALA A 201 -30.85 32.90 -47.32
CA ALA A 201 -30.80 31.44 -47.48
C ALA A 201 -29.58 30.72 -46.86
N THR A 202 -29.66 30.19 -45.64
CA THR A 202 -30.44 29.03 -45.11
C THR A 202 -29.80 27.66 -45.30
N GLY A 203 -29.86 26.85 -44.24
CA GLY A 203 -30.12 25.40 -44.31
C GLY A 203 -29.07 24.57 -43.56
N ARG A 204 -29.36 23.96 -42.39
CA ARG A 204 -30.16 22.71 -42.17
C ARG A 204 -29.40 21.47 -42.70
N ASP A 205 -29.20 20.35 -42.03
CA ASP A 205 -29.91 19.57 -40.99
C ASP A 205 -28.87 18.64 -40.29
N ALA A 206 -28.97 18.25 -39.00
CA ALA A 206 -29.77 17.13 -38.43
C ALA A 206 -29.43 15.75 -39.06
N LEU A 207 -29.28 14.59 -38.41
CA LEU A 207 -29.60 14.05 -37.08
C LEU A 207 -29.11 12.55 -37.07
N GLU A 208 -29.27 11.89 -35.91
CA GLU A 208 -29.38 10.42 -35.65
C GLU A 208 -28.12 9.56 -35.39
N ASN A 209 -28.12 8.52 -34.55
CA ASN A 209 -28.93 8.03 -33.40
C ASN A 209 -28.42 6.59 -33.07
N GLY A 210 -28.51 6.16 -31.81
CA GLY A 210 -28.64 4.75 -31.38
C GLY A 210 -27.32 3.99 -31.11
N GLY A 211 -27.10 3.28 -30.00
CA GLY A 211 -28.02 2.73 -28.98
C GLY A 211 -27.89 1.19 -28.93
N GLU A 212 -27.99 0.60 -27.73
CA GLU A 212 -28.07 -0.85 -27.37
C GLU A 212 -26.71 -1.54 -27.11
N VAL A 213 -26.30 -1.99 -25.90
CA VAL A 213 -26.87 -2.79 -24.78
C VAL A 213 -27.13 -4.25 -25.11
N GLU A 214 -26.26 -5.16 -24.65
CA GLU A 214 -26.62 -6.56 -24.35
C GLU A 214 -25.90 -7.09 -23.09
N ARG A 215 -26.66 -7.79 -22.25
CA ARG A 215 -26.28 -8.58 -21.08
C ARG A 215 -26.35 -10.06 -21.45
N GLU A 216 -25.58 -10.93 -20.80
CA GLU A 216 -25.90 -12.35 -20.45
C GLU A 216 -24.70 -12.92 -19.65
N THR A 217 -24.75 -13.25 -18.35
CA THR A 217 -25.30 -14.40 -17.60
C THR A 217 -24.83 -15.80 -17.99
N GLU A 218 -24.32 -16.52 -16.97
CA GLU A 218 -24.29 -17.99 -16.68
C GLU A 218 -22.87 -18.50 -16.35
N LYS A 219 -22.62 -19.53 -15.52
CA LYS A 219 -23.33 -20.30 -14.50
C LYS A 219 -22.36 -21.44 -14.10
N SER A 220 -22.37 -21.78 -12.81
CA SER A 220 -22.06 -23.09 -12.19
C SER A 220 -21.18 -24.12 -12.91
N GLY A 221 -20.09 -24.50 -12.25
CA GLY A 221 -19.35 -25.75 -12.41
C GLY A 221 -18.55 -26.02 -11.17
#